data_AF-A0A1F0PXZ9-F1
#
_entry.id   AF-A0A1F0PXZ9-F1
#
_cell.length_a   1.000
_cell.length_b   1.000
_cell.length_c   1.000
_cell.angle_alpha   90.00
_cell.angle_beta   90.00
_cell.angle_gamma   90.00
#
_symmetry.space_group_name_H-M   'P 1'
#
loop_
_entity.id
_entity.type
_entity.pdbx_description
1 polymer ?
#
loop_
_entity_poly.entity_id
_entity_poly.type
_entity_poly.pdbx_seq_one_letter_code
_entity_poly.pdbx_strand_id
1 'polypeptide(L)'
;MTELNREQIEAAHYAVERLARLATKPGIVPLNEGIVEDYQEMILKALPPRPRPTMADVVWNDEEHFLAEAKIKNGPLVAMIGEVRDQWIICIPIETDPSLLCKRTEFEGYLTPTGKRYTLTEVQE
;
A
#
# COMPACT_ATOMS: atom_id res chain seq x y z
N MET A 1 12.73 3.87 -22.24
CA MET A 1 12.68 2.87 -21.15
C MET A 1 11.23 2.73 -20.77
N THR A 2 10.72 1.51 -20.67
CA THR A 2 9.33 1.26 -20.25
C THR A 2 9.23 1.45 -18.75
N GLU A 3 8.25 2.22 -18.28
CA GLU A 3 7.95 2.28 -16.84
C GLU A 3 7.46 0.90 -16.37
N LEU A 4 8.03 0.40 -15.27
CA LEU A 4 7.64 -0.87 -14.67
C LEU A 4 6.28 -0.72 -13.98
N ASN A 5 5.37 -1.65 -14.21
CA ASN A 5 4.06 -1.65 -13.55
C ASN A 5 4.14 -2.29 -12.14
N ARG A 6 3.07 -2.13 -11.35
CA ARG A 6 2.97 -2.63 -9.98
C ARG A 6 3.26 -4.14 -9.90
N GLU A 7 2.61 -4.93 -10.75
CA GLU A 7 2.73 -6.39 -10.78
C GLU A 7 4.18 -6.83 -11.06
N GLN A 8 4.86 -6.16 -12.00
CA GLN A 8 6.25 -6.44 -12.33
C GLN A 8 7.19 -6.15 -11.15
N ILE A 9 6.95 -5.07 -10.41
CA ILE A 9 7.73 -4.74 -9.22
C ILE A 9 7.47 -5.78 -8.12
N GLU A 10 6.21 -6.13 -7.86
CA GLU A 10 5.85 -7.15 -6.87
C GLU A 10 6.43 -8.53 -7.23
N ALA A 11 6.36 -8.93 -8.50
CA ALA A 11 6.92 -10.18 -8.98
C ALA A 11 8.45 -10.23 -8.84
N ALA A 12 9.15 -9.13 -9.12
CA ALA A 12 10.60 -9.05 -8.94
C ALA A 12 11.00 -9.19 -7.46
N HIS A 13 10.29 -8.49 -6.58
CA HIS A 13 10.47 -8.59 -5.13
C HIS A 13 10.22 -10.01 -4.61
N TYR A 14 9.14 -10.65 -5.06
CA TYR A 14 8.83 -12.05 -4.75
C TYR A 14 9.95 -12.99 -5.24
N ALA A 15 10.42 -12.82 -6.48
CA ALA A 15 11.47 -13.66 -7.04
C ALA A 15 12.77 -13.59 -6.22
N VAL A 16 13.16 -12.40 -5.74
CA VAL A 16 14.35 -12.23 -4.89
C VAL A 16 14.20 -12.97 -3.56
N GLU A 17 13.07 -12.86 -2.88
CA GLU A 17 12.81 -13.62 -1.65
C GLU A 17 12.86 -15.14 -1.89
N ARG A 18 12.28 -15.60 -3.01
CA ARG A 18 12.29 -17.02 -3.38
C ARG A 18 13.70 -17.51 -3.67
N LEU A 19 14.52 -16.73 -4.37
CA LEU A 19 15.91 -17.06 -4.66
C LEU A 19 16.75 -17.12 -3.40
N ALA A 20 16.62 -16.12 -2.50
CA ALA A 20 17.31 -16.12 -1.22
C ALA A 20 16.99 -17.38 -0.39
N ARG A 21 15.70 -17.74 -0.30
CA ARG A 21 15.26 -18.96 0.40
C ARG A 21 15.77 -20.25 -0.24
N LEU A 22 15.91 -20.30 -1.56
CA LEU A 22 16.49 -21.45 -2.24
C LEU A 22 18.01 -21.54 -2.02
N ALA A 23 18.70 -20.40 -1.97
CA ALA A 23 20.14 -20.32 -1.76
C ALA A 23 20.56 -20.67 -0.32
N THR A 24 19.71 -20.41 0.68
CA THR A 24 19.94 -20.83 2.08
C THR A 24 19.47 -22.25 2.38
N LYS A 25 18.90 -22.96 1.39
CA LYS A 25 18.40 -24.32 1.62
C LYS A 25 19.56 -25.29 1.90
N PRO A 26 19.54 -26.03 3.02
CA PRO A 26 20.60 -26.98 3.35
C PRO A 26 20.81 -28.00 2.23
N GLY A 27 22.06 -28.14 1.76
CA GLY A 27 22.47 -29.16 0.79
C GLY A 27 22.52 -28.73 -0.68
N ILE A 28 22.22 -27.47 -1.03
CA ILE A 28 22.34 -26.98 -2.42
C ILE A 28 23.66 -26.22 -2.65
N VAL A 29 24.09 -25.36 -1.71
CA VAL A 29 25.35 -24.62 -1.80
C VAL A 29 25.89 -24.36 -0.39
N PRO A 30 27.21 -24.48 -0.12
CA PRO A 30 27.81 -24.01 1.12
C PRO A 30 27.97 -22.48 1.05
N LEU A 31 26.88 -21.77 0.82
CA LEU A 31 26.87 -20.32 0.95
C LEU A 31 26.67 -20.02 2.43
N ASN A 32 27.66 -19.36 3.03
CA ASN A 32 27.52 -18.79 4.36
C ASN A 32 26.27 -17.91 4.35
N GLU A 33 25.35 -18.08 5.30
CA GLU A 33 24.04 -17.39 5.30
C GLU A 33 24.19 -15.87 5.13
N GLY A 34 25.23 -15.27 5.73
CA GLY A 34 25.53 -13.84 5.60
C GLY A 34 25.82 -13.37 4.16
N ILE A 35 26.37 -14.22 3.29
CA ILE A 35 26.63 -13.85 1.88
C ILE A 35 25.32 -13.74 1.10
N VAL A 36 24.34 -14.60 1.39
CA VAL A 36 23.02 -14.56 0.73
C VAL A 36 22.26 -13.31 1.15
N GLU A 37 22.34 -12.95 2.43
CA GLU A 37 21.74 -11.72 2.97
C GLU A 37 22.34 -10.47 2.31
N ASP A 38 23.68 -10.39 2.20
CA ASP A 38 24.37 -9.27 1.54
C ASP A 38 23.92 -9.10 0.08
N TYR A 39 23.85 -10.20 -0.68
CA TYR A 39 23.39 -10.16 -2.07
C TYR A 39 21.90 -9.81 -2.17
N GLN A 40 21.07 -10.34 -1.28
CA GLN A 40 19.66 -10.00 -1.22
C GLN A 40 19.47 -8.51 -0.98
N GLU A 41 20.18 -7.94 -0.01
CA GLU A 41 20.11 -6.51 0.30
C GLU A 41 20.59 -5.65 -0.89
N MET A 42 21.69 -6.04 -1.55
CA MET A 42 22.21 -5.35 -2.72
C MET A 42 21.21 -5.34 -3.87
N ILE A 43 20.54 -6.46 -4.14
CA ILE A 43 19.51 -6.55 -5.18
C ILE A 43 18.29 -5.73 -4.80
N LEU A 44 17.81 -5.82 -3.54
CA LEU A 44 16.66 -5.04 -3.07
C LEU A 44 16.89 -3.53 -3.16
N LYS A 45 18.12 -3.05 -2.93
CA LYS A 45 18.50 -1.63 -3.12
C LYS A 45 18.49 -1.19 -4.59
N ALA A 46 18.69 -2.11 -5.53
CA ALA A 46 18.65 -1.83 -6.96
C ALA A 46 17.24 -1.94 -7.55
N LEU A 47 16.32 -2.65 -6.89
CA LEU A 47 14.92 -2.74 -7.31
C LEU A 47 14.17 -1.43 -7.02
N PRO A 48 13.15 -1.10 -7.84
CA PRO A 48 12.16 -0.12 -7.43
C PRO A 48 11.57 -0.47 -6.06
N PRO A 49 11.23 0.53 -5.23
CA PRO A 49 10.62 0.27 -3.93
C PRO A 49 9.35 -0.55 -4.08
N ARG A 50 9.06 -1.42 -3.10
CA ARG A 50 7.78 -2.14 -3.12
C ARG A 50 6.64 -1.13 -3.18
N PRO A 51 5.66 -1.35 -4.08
CA PRO A 51 4.48 -0.53 -4.09
C PRO A 51 3.78 -0.67 -2.73
N ARG A 52 3.26 0.45 -2.22
CA ARG A 52 2.46 0.43 -0.99
C ARG A 52 1.14 -0.29 -1.27
N PRO A 53 0.62 -1.09 -0.33
CA PRO A 53 -0.72 -1.63 -0.42
C PRO A 53 -1.72 -0.52 -0.72
N THR A 54 -2.65 -0.80 -1.62
CA THR A 54 -3.79 0.07 -1.89
C THR A 54 -5.04 -0.56 -1.28
N MET A 55 -6.14 0.19 -1.21
CA MET A 55 -7.42 -0.40 -0.80
C MET A 55 -7.87 -1.54 -1.73
N ALA A 56 -7.33 -1.68 -2.94
CA ALA A 56 -7.57 -2.85 -3.80
C ALA A 56 -7.08 -4.17 -3.20
N ASP A 57 -6.04 -4.09 -2.38
CA ASP A 57 -5.30 -5.24 -1.87
C ASP A 57 -5.84 -5.70 -0.50
N VAL A 58 -6.76 -4.96 0.11
CA VAL A 58 -7.22 -5.17 1.49
C VAL A 58 -8.74 -5.08 1.60
N VAL A 59 -9.35 -6.04 2.28
CA VAL A 59 -10.78 -6.01 2.59
C VAL A 59 -11.03 -4.87 3.59
N TRP A 60 -12.10 -4.10 3.38
CA TRP A 60 -12.50 -3.06 4.30
C TRP A 60 -12.74 -3.63 5.71
N ASN A 61 -12.25 -2.90 6.71
CA ASN A 61 -12.35 -3.22 8.13
C ASN A 61 -12.60 -1.90 8.86
N ASP A 62 -13.76 -1.74 9.49
CA ASP A 62 -14.13 -0.50 10.17
C ASP A 62 -13.13 -0.10 11.26
N GLU A 63 -12.61 -1.06 12.02
CA GLU A 63 -11.64 -0.77 13.09
C GLU A 63 -10.32 -0.23 12.57
N GLU A 64 -9.93 -0.62 11.35
CA GLU A 64 -8.65 -0.23 10.75
C GLU A 64 -8.76 0.95 9.78
N HIS A 65 -9.86 1.03 9.04
CA HIS A 65 -10.01 1.93 7.90
C HIS A 65 -10.94 3.11 8.17
N PHE A 66 -11.87 3.01 9.13
CA PHE A 66 -12.69 4.15 9.50
C PHE A 66 -11.80 5.29 10.04
N LEU A 67 -11.99 6.48 9.46
CA LEU A 67 -11.23 7.70 9.69
C LEU A 67 -9.72 7.58 9.42
N ALA A 68 -9.29 6.56 8.68
CA ALA A 68 -7.91 6.48 8.20
C ALA A 68 -7.70 7.45 7.02
N GLU A 69 -6.52 8.07 6.98
CA GLU A 69 -6.11 8.95 5.89
C GLU A 69 -5.61 8.12 4.70
N ALA A 70 -6.06 8.47 3.50
CA ALA A 70 -5.61 7.89 2.25
C ALA A 70 -5.34 8.99 1.21
N LYS A 71 -4.41 8.70 0.30
CA LYS A 71 -4.15 9.51 -0.88
C LYS A 71 -4.94 8.98 -2.07
N ILE A 72 -5.77 9.82 -2.68
CA ILE A 72 -6.33 9.52 -4.00
C ILE A 72 -5.22 9.62 -5.04
N LYS A 73 -5.11 8.64 -5.94
CA LYS A 73 -4.18 8.66 -7.08
C LYS A 73 -4.38 9.95 -7.89
N ASN A 74 -3.32 10.76 -8.00
CA ASN A 74 -3.34 12.10 -8.64
C ASN A 74 -4.36 13.10 -8.02
N GLY A 75 -4.80 12.87 -6.78
CA GLY A 75 -5.86 13.65 -6.12
C GLY A 75 -5.47 14.15 -4.73
N PRO A 76 -6.44 14.69 -3.96
CA PRO A 76 -6.20 15.19 -2.60
C PRO A 76 -6.02 14.06 -1.59
N LEU A 77 -5.60 14.43 -0.38
CA LEU A 77 -5.71 13.55 0.80
C LEU A 77 -7.17 13.52 1.26
N VAL A 78 -7.62 12.33 1.68
CA VAL A 78 -8.97 12.10 2.17
C VAL A 78 -8.99 11.26 3.43
N ALA A 79 -10.01 11.43 4.27
CA ALA A 79 -10.37 10.52 5.35
C ALA A 79 -11.45 9.55 4.84
N MET A 80 -11.27 8.25 5.08
CA MET A 80 -12.21 7.21 4.67
C MET A 80 -13.30 7.02 5.73
N ILE A 81 -14.57 6.99 5.33
CA ILE A 81 -15.73 7.03 6.25
C ILE A 81 -16.55 5.74 6.21
N GLY A 82 -16.46 4.96 5.14
CA GLY A 82 -17.17 3.69 5.06
C GLY A 82 -17.14 3.08 3.67
N GLU A 83 -17.30 1.76 3.61
CA GLU A 83 -17.57 1.04 2.38
C GLU A 83 -19.06 1.08 2.03
N VAL A 84 -19.35 1.25 0.74
CA VAL A 84 -20.69 1.17 0.14
C VAL A 84 -20.71 -0.01 -0.81
N ARG A 85 -21.92 -0.43 -1.22
CA ARG A 85 -22.13 -1.47 -2.25
C ARG A 85 -21.18 -1.30 -3.45
N ASP A 86 -20.76 -2.43 -4.02
CA ASP A 86 -19.92 -2.53 -5.21
C ASP A 86 -18.47 -2.04 -5.03
N GLN A 87 -17.87 -2.23 -3.84
CA GLN A 87 -16.48 -1.85 -3.54
C GLN A 87 -16.22 -0.35 -3.76
N TRP A 88 -17.00 0.47 -3.10
CA TRP A 88 -16.83 1.92 -3.15
C TRP A 88 -16.57 2.44 -1.75
N ILE A 89 -15.60 3.34 -1.59
CA ILE A 89 -15.34 3.96 -0.30
C ILE A 89 -15.85 5.41 -0.33
N ILE A 90 -16.59 5.80 0.72
CA ILE A 90 -16.95 7.20 0.95
C ILE A 90 -15.76 7.88 1.59
N CYS A 91 -15.33 8.99 0.99
CA CYS A 91 -14.19 9.76 1.44
C CYS A 91 -14.53 11.23 1.64
N ILE A 92 -13.99 11.84 2.70
CA ILE A 92 -14.05 13.29 2.96
C ILE A 92 -12.67 13.89 2.71
N PRO A 93 -12.54 14.91 1.85
CA PRO A 93 -11.26 15.61 1.65
C PRO A 93 -10.78 16.34 2.91
N ILE A 94 -9.48 16.29 3.18
CA ILE A 94 -8.87 16.93 4.38
C ILE A 94 -8.46 18.38 4.13
N GLU A 95 -8.01 18.72 2.92
CA GLU A 95 -7.36 20.00 2.61
C GLU A 95 -8.13 20.88 1.61
N THR A 96 -9.34 20.48 1.22
CA THR A 96 -10.11 21.22 0.20
C THR A 96 -11.46 21.68 0.73
N ASP A 97 -11.96 22.75 0.10
CA ASP A 97 -13.28 23.35 0.30
C ASP A 97 -14.34 22.27 0.63
N PRO A 98 -15.07 22.38 1.75
CA PRO A 98 -16.08 21.41 2.16
C PRO A 98 -17.22 21.19 1.14
N SER A 99 -17.29 22.03 0.10
CA SER A 99 -18.17 21.83 -1.07
C SER A 99 -17.70 20.73 -2.04
N LEU A 100 -16.50 20.19 -1.90
CA LEU A 100 -16.03 19.01 -2.64
C LEU A 100 -16.66 17.74 -2.04
N LEU A 101 -17.86 17.46 -2.56
CA LEU A 101 -18.72 16.31 -2.29
C LEU A 101 -17.93 15.01 -2.09
N CYS A 102 -18.41 14.21 -1.12
CA CYS A 102 -18.07 12.81 -0.92
C CYS A 102 -17.81 12.12 -2.28
N LYS A 103 -16.54 11.89 -2.61
CA LYS A 103 -16.22 11.16 -3.83
C LYS A 103 -16.39 9.70 -3.51
N ARG A 104 -17.35 9.08 -4.20
CA ARG A 104 -17.32 7.65 -4.44
C ARG A 104 -16.04 7.41 -5.26
N THR A 105 -15.07 6.71 -4.70
CA THR A 105 -13.89 6.26 -5.46
C THR A 105 -13.93 4.74 -5.55
N GLU A 106 -13.64 4.21 -6.74
CA GLU A 106 -13.53 2.77 -6.94
C GLU A 106 -12.38 2.23 -6.09
N PHE A 107 -12.64 1.12 -5.41
CA PHE A 107 -11.72 0.41 -4.53
C PHE A 107 -10.41 0.00 -5.22
N GLU A 108 -10.45 -0.32 -6.51
CA GLU A 108 -9.30 -0.86 -7.24
C GLU A 108 -8.25 0.21 -7.60
N GLY A 109 -7.32 0.44 -6.66
CA GLY A 109 -6.01 1.02 -6.92
C GLY A 109 -5.94 2.54 -6.87
N TYR A 110 -7.03 3.19 -6.44
CA TYR A 110 -7.10 4.65 -6.37
C TYR A 110 -6.81 5.22 -4.98
N LEU A 111 -6.88 4.42 -3.91
CA LEU A 111 -6.62 4.87 -2.54
C LEU A 111 -5.39 4.18 -1.96
N THR A 112 -4.39 4.98 -1.58
CA THR A 112 -3.20 4.49 -0.86
C THR A 112 -3.25 5.00 0.59
N PRO A 113 -3.43 4.13 1.59
CA PRO A 113 -3.39 4.53 3.00
C PRO A 113 -2.05 5.17 3.36
N THR A 114 -2.07 6.23 4.18
CA THR A 114 -0.85 6.92 4.61
C THR A 114 -0.34 6.43 5.97
N GLY A 115 -1.21 5.74 6.72
CA GLY A 115 -0.96 5.32 8.11
C GLY A 115 -1.41 6.34 9.17
N LYS A 116 -1.83 7.56 8.78
CA LYS A 116 -2.45 8.51 9.72
C LYS A 116 -3.92 8.17 9.95
N ARG A 117 -4.43 8.53 11.13
CA ARG A 117 -5.83 8.35 11.51
C ARG A 117 -6.37 9.59 12.21
N TYR A 118 -7.64 9.88 11.96
CA TYR A 118 -8.37 10.94 12.62
C TYR A 118 -9.21 10.38 13.75
N THR A 119 -9.49 11.24 14.73
CA THR A 119 -10.41 10.96 15.83
C THR A 119 -11.51 12.00 15.81
N LEU A 120 -12.73 11.59 16.16
CA LEU A 120 -13.84 12.51 16.31
C LEU A 120 -13.69 13.23 17.66
N THR A 121 -13.78 14.55 17.61
CA THR A 121 -13.81 15.40 18.80
C THR A 121 -15.15 16.09 18.84
N GLU A 122 -15.88 15.98 19.94
CA GLU A 122 -17.08 16.77 20.16
C GLU A 122 -16.69 18.24 20.33
N VAL A 123 -17.32 19.12 19.55
CA VAL A 123 -17.20 20.56 19.74
C VAL A 123 -18.46 20.99 20.49
N GLN A 124 -18.30 21.53 21.71
CA GLN A 124 -19.39 22.17 22.43
C GLN A 124 -19.64 23.54 21.81
N GLU A 125 -20.91 23.85 21.50
CA GLU A 125 -21.37 25.20 21.11
C GLU A 125 -21.44 26.15 22.31
#